data_AF-A0A0F9ZWJ6-F1
#
_entry.id   AF-A0A0F9ZWJ6-F1
#
_cell.length_a   1.000
_cell.length_b   1.000
_cell.length_c   1.000
_cell.angle_alpha   90.00
_cell.angle_beta   90.00
_cell.angle_gamma   90.00
#
_symmetry.space_group_name_H-M   'P 1'
#
loop_
_entity.id
_entity.type
_entity.pdbx_description
1 polymer ?
#
loop_
_entity_poly.entity_id
_entity_poly.type
_entity_poly.pdbx_seq_one_letter_code
_entity_poly.pdbx_strand_id
1 'polypeptide(L)'
;MKLISKFKSRYNNITYKTYQTDNGMKVLHLDNPATSNFDFAIIHKAGSAYEDQEGVPRGTAHFLEHMLLNPNDTFKDKDEINRFEQGSIN
;
A
#
# COMPACT_ATOMS: atom_id res chain seq x y z
N MET A 1 -11.97 -0.53 -12.69
CA MET A 1 -11.37 -1.72 -12.02
C MET A 1 -12.08 -3.00 -12.45
N LYS A 2 -11.34 -3.94 -13.03
CA LYS A 2 -11.82 -5.22 -13.56
C LYS A 2 -11.45 -6.37 -12.63
N LEU A 3 -12.40 -7.24 -12.28
CA LEU A 3 -12.13 -8.48 -11.55
C LEU A 3 -11.37 -9.48 -12.46
N ILE A 4 -10.23 -9.98 -11.99
CA ILE A 4 -9.42 -10.99 -12.67
C ILE A 4 -9.71 -12.38 -12.12
N SER A 5 -9.66 -12.54 -10.80
CA SER A 5 -9.92 -13.84 -10.16
C SER A 5 -10.59 -13.68 -8.81
N LYS A 6 -11.31 -14.73 -8.40
CA LYS A 6 -11.94 -14.85 -7.08
C LYS A 6 -11.83 -16.29 -6.59
N PHE A 7 -11.37 -16.48 -5.36
CA PHE A 7 -11.42 -17.79 -4.72
C PHE A 7 -11.65 -17.65 -3.22
N LYS A 8 -12.32 -18.64 -2.61
CA LYS A 8 -12.48 -18.73 -1.17
C LYS A 8 -11.54 -19.81 -0.64
N SER A 9 -10.67 -19.45 0.29
CA SER A 9 -9.74 -20.41 0.89
C SER A 9 -10.46 -21.31 1.88
N ARG A 10 -10.28 -22.62 1.72
CA ARG A 10 -10.79 -23.64 2.65
C ARG A 10 -10.06 -23.67 4.00
N TYR A 11 -8.88 -23.04 4.09
CA TYR A 11 -8.03 -23.10 5.28
C TYR A 11 -8.28 -21.96 6.27
N ASN A 12 -8.68 -20.79 5.77
CA ASN A 12 -8.84 -19.59 6.60
C ASN A 12 -10.19 -18.88 6.37
N ASN A 13 -11.09 -19.44 5.56
CA ASN A 13 -12.40 -18.88 5.25
C ASN A 13 -12.39 -17.47 4.62
N ILE A 14 -11.21 -16.96 4.22
CA ILE A 14 -11.03 -15.67 3.56
C ILE A 14 -11.40 -15.79 2.07
N THR A 15 -12.12 -14.80 1.55
CA THR A 15 -12.35 -14.68 0.11
C THR A 15 -11.33 -13.73 -0.51
N TYR A 16 -10.51 -14.25 -1.41
CA TYR A 16 -9.49 -13.51 -2.14
C TYR A 16 -10.07 -13.06 -3.49
N LYS A 17 -9.90 -11.79 -3.81
CA LYS A 17 -10.31 -11.19 -5.09
C LYS A 17 -9.11 -10.45 -5.67
N THR A 18 -8.73 -10.76 -6.90
CA THR A 18 -7.70 -10.00 -7.62
C THR A 18 -8.34 -9.12 -8.68
N TYR A 19 -7.85 -7.91 -8.80
CA TYR A 19 -8.33 -6.94 -9.78
C TYR A 19 -7.18 -6.31 -10.54
N GLN A 20 -7.51 -5.72 -11.69
CA GLN A 20 -6.66 -4.76 -12.37
C GLN A 20 -7.41 -3.45 -12.55
N THR A 21 -6.77 -2.36 -12.16
CA THR A 21 -7.27 -1.00 -12.35
C THR A 21 -7.00 -0.54 -13.79
N ASP A 22 -7.65 0.54 -14.19
CA ASP A 22 -7.60 1.02 -15.58
C ASP A 22 -6.19 1.58 -15.91
N ASN A 23 -5.45 2.05 -14.89
CA ASN A 23 -4.04 2.44 -14.99
C ASN A 23 -3.05 1.25 -14.83
N GLY A 24 -3.53 0.01 -14.76
CA GLY A 24 -2.70 -1.20 -14.80
C GLY A 24 -2.20 -1.71 -13.44
N MET A 25 -2.56 -1.09 -12.31
CA MET A 25 -2.24 -1.63 -10.99
C MET A 25 -2.97 -2.94 -10.73
N LYS A 26 -2.30 -3.87 -10.04
CA LYS A 26 -2.90 -5.12 -9.55
C LYS A 26 -3.30 -4.93 -8.09
N VAL A 27 -4.54 -5.26 -7.76
CA VAL A 27 -5.08 -5.17 -6.39
C VAL A 27 -5.43 -6.56 -5.89
N LEU A 28 -4.93 -6.92 -4.72
CA LEU A 28 -5.32 -8.12 -3.99
C LEU A 28 -6.19 -7.72 -2.80
N HIS A 29 -7.48 -8.03 -2.85
CA HIS A 29 -8.44 -7.74 -1.80
C HIS A 29 -8.79 -9.03 -1.05
N LEU A 30 -8.57 -9.01 0.27
CA LEU A 30 -8.92 -10.08 1.20
C LEU A 30 -10.17 -9.70 1.98
N ASP A 31 -11.24 -10.45 1.76
CA ASP A 31 -12.50 -10.32 2.47
C ASP A 31 -12.51 -11.34 3.61
N ASN A 32 -12.15 -10.87 4.81
CA ASN A 32 -11.99 -11.67 6.02
C ASN A 32 -13.10 -11.36 7.04
N PRO A 33 -14.10 -12.25 7.21
CA PRO A 33 -15.22 -12.01 8.11
C PRO A 33 -14.84 -12.11 9.60
N ALA A 34 -13.62 -12.54 9.93
CA ALA A 34 -13.18 -12.75 11.31
C ALA A 34 -12.52 -11.52 11.96
N THR A 35 -12.44 -10.38 11.26
CA THR A 35 -11.83 -9.14 11.78
C THR A 35 -12.67 -7.93 11.40
N SER A 36 -12.77 -6.97 12.32
CA SER A 36 -13.26 -5.61 12.06
C SER A 36 -12.12 -4.66 11.68
N ASN A 37 -10.87 -5.06 11.91
CA ASN A 37 -9.70 -4.29 11.52
C ASN A 37 -9.46 -4.41 10.02
N PHE A 38 -8.97 -3.33 9.45
CA PHE A 38 -8.54 -3.23 8.06
C PHE A 38 -7.03 -2.98 8.02
N ASP A 39 -6.38 -3.51 6.99
CA ASP A 39 -4.99 -3.27 6.67
C ASP A 39 -4.87 -3.02 5.16
N PHE A 40 -3.91 -2.19 4.79
CA PHE A 40 -3.62 -1.83 3.41
C PHE A 40 -2.13 -1.63 3.20
N ALA A 41 -1.62 -2.31 2.18
CA ALA A 41 -0.24 -2.22 1.77
C ALA A 41 -0.15 -1.96 0.27
N ILE A 42 0.83 -1.15 -0.13
CA ILE A 42 1.20 -0.93 -1.52
C ILE A 42 2.62 -1.46 -1.72
N ILE A 43 2.80 -2.31 -2.75
CA ILE A 43 4.10 -2.86 -3.10
C ILE A 43 4.53 -2.26 -4.43
N HIS A 44 5.68 -1.59 -4.43
CA HIS A 44 6.33 -1.08 -5.64
C HIS A 44 7.43 -2.04 -6.07
N LYS A 45 7.51 -2.33 -7.38
CA LYS A 45 8.67 -3.04 -7.95
C LYS A 45 9.82 -2.04 -8.18
N ALA A 46 10.35 -1.54 -7.08
CA ALA A 46 11.45 -0.59 -6.99
C ALA A 46 12.19 -0.85 -5.67
N GLY A 47 13.37 -0.27 -5.48
CA GLY A 47 14.12 -0.39 -4.23
C GLY A 47 15.63 -0.25 -4.43
N SER A 48 16.38 -0.44 -3.35
CA SER A 48 17.84 -0.27 -3.31
C SER A 48 18.59 -1.13 -4.33
N ALA A 49 18.05 -2.29 -4.69
CA ALA A 49 18.61 -3.17 -5.72
C ALA A 49 18.71 -2.54 -7.12
N TYR A 50 17.97 -1.45 -7.37
CA TYR A 50 17.98 -0.76 -8.66
C TYR A 50 18.84 0.52 -8.64
N GLU A 51 19.39 0.94 -7.50
CA GLU A 51 20.07 2.25 -7.37
C GLU A 51 21.27 2.41 -8.31
N ASP A 52 22.12 1.39 -8.39
CA ASP A 52 23.30 1.39 -9.26
C ASP A 52 22.88 1.39 -10.75
N GLN A 53 21.77 0.72 -11.11
CA GLN A 53 21.24 0.69 -12.48
C GLN A 53 20.65 2.05 -12.88
N GLU A 54 19.93 2.71 -11.96
CA GLU A 54 19.28 3.99 -12.20
C GLU A 54 20.24 5.19 -12.02
N GLY A 55 21.50 4.94 -11.66
CA GLY A 55 22.53 5.99 -11.53
C GLY A 55 22.30 6.95 -10.37
N VAL A 56 21.61 6.51 -9.31
CA VAL A 56 21.32 7.32 -8.11
C VAL A 56 22.22 6.92 -6.94
N PRO A 57 22.47 7.82 -5.96
CA PRO A 57 23.27 7.50 -4.79
C PRO A 57 22.70 6.31 -4.00
N ARG A 58 23.59 5.52 -3.39
CA ARG A 58 23.18 4.43 -2.51
C ARG A 58 22.40 4.95 -1.31
N GLY A 59 21.28 4.29 -1.01
CA GLY A 59 20.35 4.73 0.03
C GLY A 59 19.29 5.71 -0.46
N THR A 60 19.24 6.06 -1.74
CA THR A 60 18.17 6.90 -2.32
C THR A 60 16.79 6.28 -2.11
N ALA A 61 16.64 4.97 -2.30
CA ALA A 61 15.35 4.29 -2.12
C ALA A 61 14.89 4.32 -0.66
N HIS A 62 15.81 4.10 0.29
CA HIS A 62 15.52 4.19 1.72
C HIS A 62 15.22 5.64 2.14
N PHE A 63 15.99 6.60 1.62
CA PHE A 63 15.71 8.01 1.88
C PHE A 63 14.34 8.42 1.34
N LEU A 64 13.97 7.97 0.13
CA LEU A 64 12.66 8.22 -0.45
C LEU A 64 11.53 7.65 0.41
N GLU A 65 11.69 6.45 0.97
CA GLU A 65 10.71 5.85 1.91
C GLU A 65 10.42 6.80 3.09
N HIS A 66 11.44 7.37 3.72
CA HIS A 66 11.27 8.37 4.77
C HIS A 66 10.60 9.65 4.26
N MET A 67 10.91 10.05 3.03
CA MET A 67 10.34 11.26 2.44
C MET A 67 8.86 11.14 2.09
N LEU A 68 8.36 9.93 1.77
CA LEU A 68 6.95 9.72 1.43
C LEU A 68 5.99 9.97 2.62
N LEU A 69 6.49 9.87 3.85
CA LEU A 69 5.72 10.13 5.06
C LEU A 69 5.74 11.60 5.50
N ASN A 70 6.29 12.51 4.69
CA ASN A 70 6.33 13.94 4.96
C ASN A 70 5.12 14.69 4.36
N PRO A 71 4.91 15.96 4.76
CA PRO A 71 3.86 16.79 4.18
C PRO A 71 3.83 16.79 2.66
N ASN A 72 2.63 16.83 2.11
CA ASN A 72 2.35 16.72 0.68
C ASN A 72 1.11 17.57 0.33
N ASP A 73 0.67 17.52 -0.93
CA ASP A 73 -0.46 18.33 -1.41
C ASP A 73 -1.79 18.05 -0.68
N THR A 74 -1.90 16.90 0.01
CA THR A 74 -3.07 16.52 0.80
C THR A 74 -2.92 16.91 2.28
N PHE A 75 -1.75 16.65 2.88
CA PHE A 75 -1.49 16.93 4.30
C PHE A 75 -0.40 17.98 4.47
N LYS A 76 -0.74 19.12 5.05
CA LYS A 76 0.12 20.32 5.10
C LYS A 76 1.27 20.19 6.08
N ASP A 77 1.09 19.41 7.13
CA ASP A 77 2.08 19.20 8.17
C ASP A 77 2.02 17.77 8.73
N LYS A 78 2.97 17.47 9.62
CA LYS A 78 3.07 16.15 10.26
C LYS A 78 1.91 15.86 11.20
N ASP A 79 1.30 16.87 11.80
CA ASP A 79 0.20 16.67 12.73
C ASP A 79 -1.06 16.22 11.99
N GLU A 80 -1.31 16.75 10.79
CA GLU A 80 -2.39 16.29 9.91
C GLU A 80 -2.21 14.82 9.50
N ILE A 81 -0.98 14.41 9.14
CA ILE A 81 -0.66 13.01 8.80
C ILE A 81 -0.88 12.10 10.03
N ASN A 82 -0.33 12.47 11.18
CA ASN A 82 -0.45 11.68 12.41
C ASN A 82 -1.91 11.48 12.84
N ARG A 83 -2.74 12.53 12.73
CA ARG A 83 -4.18 12.44 13.02
C ARG A 83 -4.90 11.50 12.06
N PHE A 84 -4.53 11.52 10.77
CA PHE A 84 -5.10 10.61 9.79
C PHE A 84 -4.73 9.15 10.10
N GLU A 85 -3.47 8.87 10.43
CA GLU A 85 -2.99 7.52 10.74
C GLU A 85 -3.59 6.94 12.03
N GLN A 86 -3.82 7.78 13.05
CA GLN A 86 -4.48 7.36 14.29
C GLN A 86 -5.96 7.05 14.10
N GLY A 87 -6.56 7.49 12.98
CA GLY A 87 -7.98 7.42 12.74
C GLY A 87 -8.78 8.36 13.65
N SER A 88 -10.10 8.38 13.47
CA SER A 88 -11.00 9.12 14.35
C SER A 88 -11.09 8.41 15.70
N ILE A 89 -10.42 8.94 16.72
CA ILE A 89 -10.77 8.63 18.11
C ILE A 89 -12.09 9.37 18.35
N ASN A 90 -13.21 8.65 18.26
CA ASN A 90 -14.50 9.14 18.75
C ASN A 90 -14.49 9.18 20.29
#